data_AF-A0A1W9RYI9-F1
#
_entry.id   AF-A0A1W9RYI9-F1
#
_cell.length_a   1.000
_cell.length_b   1.000
_cell.length_c   1.000
_cell.angle_alpha   90.00
_cell.angle_beta   90.00
_cell.angle_gamma   90.00
#
_symmetry.space_group_name_H-M   'P 1'
#
loop_
_entity.id
_entity.type
_entity.pdbx_description
1 polymer ?
#
loop_
_entity_poly.entity_id
_entity_poly.type
_entity_poly.pdbx_seq_one_letter_code
_entity_poly.pdbx_strand_id
1 'polypeptide(L)'
;MYLHRLSALIVFSLILCVSVLYAEIGILDEADSVSISFTSYSLSEPIGCVYLDGEYLARFSPEDIKAGELLIERDRLYRNLPITGKYKFIVFTEGISGKDTVRNIEGNIISYEIKKGEPRFRVKGEYSPPDSLVKFVFMRFAELRRIRANIIATGAQWTADLTAPFMLDEERRLRLTGARVHEVRGRPHILEGPPPKASLDWRNKDGHNWVTPIRDQGDCGSCWAFSVVGTEESQILIGLNKPGMRTTLDLSEQFVVSCESDCYACCGGYTDLASDYLRDAGTPDEACFPYYSSGYCDNHDVSHTLPCNDRCSDWANRTKKICSWTWVNEGQSVSQT
;
A
#
# COMPACT_ATOMS: atom_id res chain seq x y z
N MET A 1 -43.58 22.61 6.77
CA MET A 1 -42.61 23.51 7.44
C MET A 1 -41.30 22.74 7.55
N TYR A 2 -40.25 22.89 6.75
CA TYR A 2 -39.90 23.80 5.65
C TYR A 2 -39.18 22.93 4.60
N LEU A 3 -39.80 22.75 3.43
CA LEU A 3 -39.11 22.47 2.17
C LEU A 3 -39.04 23.81 1.42
N HIS A 4 -38.01 23.97 0.59
CA HIS A 4 -37.78 25.07 -0.36
C HIS A 4 -37.26 26.41 0.19
N ARG A 5 -35.94 26.61 0.07
CA ARG A 5 -35.28 27.80 -0.51
C ARG A 5 -33.76 27.60 -0.53
N LEU A 6 -33.28 26.74 -1.43
CA LEU A 6 -31.88 26.72 -1.87
C LEU A 6 -31.84 27.35 -3.26
N SER A 7 -32.06 28.67 -3.28
CA SER A 7 -31.97 29.49 -4.48
C SER A 7 -31.66 30.91 -4.06
N ALA A 8 -30.37 31.20 -3.87
CA ALA A 8 -29.71 32.48 -4.15
C ALA A 8 -28.28 32.45 -3.58
N LEU A 9 -27.33 32.62 -4.48
CA LEU A 9 -25.93 33.01 -4.29
C LEU A 9 -25.52 33.39 -2.85
N ILE A 10 -24.74 32.51 -2.23
CA ILE A 10 -23.54 32.97 -1.53
C ILE A 10 -22.40 32.09 -2.05
N VAL A 11 -21.73 32.58 -3.10
CA VAL A 11 -20.41 32.08 -3.48
C VAL A 11 -19.45 32.56 -2.40
N PHE A 12 -19.45 31.90 -1.24
CA PHE A 12 -18.21 31.82 -0.48
C PHE A 12 -17.33 30.91 -1.32
N SER A 13 -16.33 31.50 -1.98
CA SER A 13 -15.24 30.72 -2.55
C SER A 13 -14.73 29.80 -1.45
N LEU A 14 -15.10 28.52 -1.50
CA LEU A 14 -14.44 27.48 -0.71
C LEU A 14 -13.00 27.43 -1.22
N ILE A 15 -12.13 28.23 -0.61
CA ILE A 15 -10.70 28.16 -0.88
C ILE A 15 -10.22 26.87 -0.22
N LEU A 16 -10.09 25.82 -1.04
CA LEU A 16 -9.33 24.64 -0.66
C LEU A 16 -7.86 25.06 -0.56
N CYS A 17 -7.38 25.20 0.66
CA CYS A 17 -5.98 25.44 0.92
C CYS A 17 -5.29 24.08 1.04
N VAL A 18 -4.29 23.86 0.19
CA VAL A 18 -3.29 22.84 0.44
C VAL A 18 -2.06 23.54 0.95
N SER A 19 -1.69 23.31 2.20
CA SER A 19 -0.46 23.88 2.77
C SER A 19 0.67 22.89 2.62
N VAL A 20 1.86 23.43 2.32
CA VAL A 20 3.10 22.67 2.26
C VAL A 20 3.97 23.15 3.40
N LEU A 21 4.40 22.24 4.26
CA LEU A 21 5.45 22.51 5.23
C LEU A 21 6.71 21.74 4.86
N TYR A 22 7.85 22.36 5.11
CA TYR A 22 9.17 21.73 4.97
C TYR A 22 9.89 21.78 6.32
N ALA A 23 10.44 20.65 6.75
CA ALA A 23 11.34 20.57 7.88
C ALA A 23 12.52 19.65 7.54
N GLU A 24 13.74 20.06 7.91
CA GLU A 24 14.92 19.19 7.89
C GLU A 24 15.15 18.72 9.33
N ILE A 25 14.94 17.42 9.58
CA ILE A 25 15.03 16.85 10.93
C ILE A 25 16.18 15.86 10.94
N GLY A 26 17.09 16.01 11.91
CA GLY A 26 18.08 14.99 12.23
C GLY A 26 17.45 13.95 13.14
N ILE A 27 17.47 12.68 12.74
CA ILE A 27 17.00 11.57 13.58
C ILE A 27 18.20 11.01 14.35
N LEU A 28 18.06 10.91 15.68
CA LEU A 28 19.02 10.27 16.59
C LEU A 28 18.60 8.81 16.82
N ASP A 29 19.56 7.92 17.05
CA ASP A 29 19.38 6.46 17.16
C ASP A 29 18.29 5.99 18.17
N GLU A 30 17.97 6.83 19.17
CA GLU A 30 17.11 6.49 20.31
C GLU A 30 15.68 7.08 20.23
N ALA A 31 15.27 7.73 19.14
CA ALA A 31 13.95 8.36 19.06
C ALA A 31 12.82 7.37 18.66
N ASP A 32 11.88 7.11 19.57
CA ASP A 32 10.69 6.24 19.35
C ASP A 32 9.54 6.92 18.58
N SER A 33 9.68 8.21 18.29
CA SER A 33 8.76 8.97 17.43
C SER A 33 9.43 10.24 16.94
N VAL A 34 8.94 10.78 15.83
CA VAL A 34 9.30 12.12 15.36
C VAL A 34 8.09 13.02 15.55
N SER A 35 8.22 14.03 16.40
CA SER A 35 7.22 15.11 16.52
C SER A 35 7.57 16.20 15.52
N ILE A 36 6.60 16.53 14.65
CA ILE A 36 6.68 17.67 13.74
C ILE A 36 5.70 18.72 14.25
N SER A 37 6.19 19.71 15.00
CA SER A 37 5.37 20.82 15.48
C SER A 37 5.05 21.77 14.34
N PHE A 38 3.77 22.10 14.14
CA PHE A 38 3.38 23.20 13.27
C PHE A 38 2.25 24.06 13.84
N THR A 39 2.26 25.33 13.50
CA THR A 39 1.19 26.25 13.89
C THR A 39 0.01 26.10 12.92
N SER A 40 -0.84 25.10 13.15
CA SER A 40 -2.10 24.90 12.43
C SER A 40 -3.13 25.99 12.79
N TYR A 41 -2.95 27.20 12.27
CA TYR A 41 -3.97 28.23 12.29
C TYR A 41 -4.65 28.28 10.91
N SER A 42 -5.69 27.47 10.68
CA SER A 42 -6.85 27.75 9.78
C SER A 42 -7.48 26.58 9.00
N LEU A 43 -7.25 25.30 9.32
CA LEU A 43 -7.97 24.20 8.65
C LEU A 43 -8.87 23.44 9.61
N SER A 44 -10.17 23.39 9.33
CA SER A 44 -11.08 22.45 10.01
C SER A 44 -10.90 21.06 9.41
N GLU A 45 -10.64 20.06 10.24
CA GLU A 45 -10.50 18.63 9.87
C GLU A 45 -9.49 18.38 8.73
N PRO A 46 -8.22 18.79 8.87
CA PRO A 46 -7.23 18.57 7.82
C PRO A 46 -6.92 17.08 7.65
N ILE A 47 -7.03 16.59 6.42
CA ILE A 47 -6.40 15.34 6.01
C ILE A 47 -5.07 15.66 5.35
N GLY A 48 -4.09 14.77 5.43
CA GLY A 48 -2.83 15.05 4.76
C GLY A 48 -1.91 13.86 4.59
N CYS A 49 -0.77 14.14 3.97
CA CYS A 49 0.28 13.17 3.77
C CYS A 49 1.66 13.78 4.03
N VAL A 50 2.58 12.89 4.37
CA VAL A 50 3.98 13.20 4.65
C VAL A 50 4.81 12.54 3.58
N TYR A 51 5.73 13.31 3.02
CA TYR A 51 6.78 12.86 2.12
C TYR A 51 8.12 12.97 2.81
N LEU A 52 9.01 12.04 2.50
CA LEU A 52 10.34 11.97 3.03
C LEU A 52 11.35 11.81 1.90
N ASP A 53 12.22 12.79 1.74
CA ASP A 53 13.18 12.87 0.62
C ASP A 53 12.54 12.68 -0.76
N GLY A 54 11.26 13.05 -0.90
CA GLY A 54 10.49 12.96 -2.15
C GLY A 54 9.64 11.69 -2.28
N GLU A 55 9.76 10.73 -1.37
CA GLU A 55 8.96 9.49 -1.35
C GLU A 55 7.76 9.61 -0.40
N TYR A 56 6.64 8.98 -0.75
CA TYR A 56 5.46 8.98 0.12
C TYR A 56 5.73 8.13 1.36
N LEU A 57 5.59 8.74 2.53
CA LEU A 57 5.81 8.08 3.81
C LEU A 57 4.49 7.54 4.38
N ALA A 58 3.60 8.46 4.74
CA ALA A 58 2.39 8.15 5.48
C ALA A 58 1.28 9.20 5.26
N ARG A 59 0.04 8.76 5.48
CA ARG A 59 -1.09 9.67 5.69
C ARG A 59 -1.14 10.11 7.15
N PHE A 60 -1.80 11.23 7.39
CA PHE A 60 -2.29 11.59 8.72
C PHE A 60 -3.73 12.12 8.62
N SER A 61 -4.43 11.94 9.73
CA SER A 61 -5.80 12.35 9.98
C SER A 61 -5.83 13.50 10.99
N PRO A 62 -6.97 14.18 11.18
CA PRO A 62 -7.10 15.21 12.20
C PRO A 62 -6.74 14.73 13.62
N GLU A 63 -6.98 13.45 13.92
CA GLU A 63 -6.68 12.83 15.23
C GLU A 63 -5.17 12.72 15.52
N ASP A 64 -4.36 12.67 14.46
CA ASP A 64 -2.90 12.63 14.54
C ASP A 64 -2.30 14.02 14.86
N ILE A 65 -3.11 15.08 14.79
CA ILE A 65 -2.72 16.46 15.11
C ILE A 65 -3.16 16.80 16.53
N LYS A 66 -2.21 16.89 17.46
CA LYS A 66 -2.46 17.23 18.86
C LYS A 66 -1.83 18.59 19.18
N ALA A 67 -2.66 19.56 19.55
CA ALA A 67 -2.23 20.92 19.88
C ALA A 67 -1.40 21.62 18.78
N GLY A 68 -1.61 21.25 17.50
CA GLY A 68 -0.84 21.75 16.36
C GLY A 68 0.38 20.89 16.00
N GLU A 69 0.73 19.89 16.81
CA GLU A 69 1.83 18.99 16.51
C GLU A 69 1.33 17.73 15.80
N LEU A 70 1.99 17.34 14.72
CA LEU A 70 1.80 16.05 14.08
C LEU A 70 2.82 15.07 14.66
N LEU A 71 2.31 14.04 15.33
CA LEU A 71 3.13 12.96 15.83
C LEU A 71 3.19 11.84 14.78
N ILE A 72 4.39 11.49 14.33
CA ILE A 72 4.61 10.33 13.46
C ILE A 72 5.34 9.27 14.28
N GLU A 73 4.65 8.17 14.58
CA GLU A 73 5.23 7.02 15.27
C GLU A 73 6.34 6.37 14.45
N ARG A 74 7.38 5.86 15.12
CA ARG A 74 8.53 5.22 14.48
C ARG A 74 8.14 4.03 13.60
N ASP A 75 7.14 3.25 14.01
CA ASP A 75 6.57 2.14 13.24
C ASP A 75 6.05 2.54 11.85
N ARG A 76 5.68 3.82 11.66
CA ARG A 76 5.30 4.37 10.36
C ARG A 76 6.47 4.93 9.55
N LEU A 77 7.61 5.18 10.20
CA LEU A 77 8.86 5.63 9.57
C LEU A 77 9.65 4.45 8.97
N TYR A 78 9.37 3.22 9.38
CA TYR A 78 10.19 2.03 9.07
C TYR A 78 10.19 1.50 7.63
N ARG A 79 9.72 2.27 6.64
CA ARG A 79 10.07 1.94 5.24
C ARG A 79 11.39 2.60 4.88
N ASN A 80 12.47 1.84 5.06
CA ASN A 80 13.80 2.05 4.45
C ASN A 80 14.61 3.29 4.87
N LEU A 81 14.29 3.96 5.97
CA LEU A 81 15.12 5.08 6.43
C LEU A 81 16.35 4.60 7.22
N PRO A 82 17.57 5.03 6.85
CA PRO A 82 18.75 4.84 7.69
C PRO A 82 18.53 5.36 9.12
N ILE A 83 19.07 4.66 10.10
CA ILE A 83 18.83 4.95 11.53
C ILE A 83 19.43 6.31 11.93
N THR A 84 20.45 6.78 11.20
CA THR A 84 21.08 8.10 11.35
C THR A 84 21.09 8.84 10.02
N GLY A 85 20.59 10.07 10.01
CA GLY A 85 20.52 10.88 8.80
C GLY A 85 19.81 12.20 9.01
N LYS A 86 20.03 13.11 8.05
CA LYS A 86 19.19 14.30 7.89
C LYS A 86 18.17 14.01 6.82
N TYR A 87 16.90 14.21 7.14
CA TYR A 87 15.81 13.91 6.22
C TYR A 87 14.95 15.13 5.94
N LYS A 88 14.45 15.21 4.70
CA LYS A 88 13.55 16.27 4.26
C LYS A 88 12.11 15.81 4.39
N PHE A 89 11.42 16.34 5.39
CA PHE A 89 9.99 16.14 5.56
C PHE A 89 9.21 17.19 4.78
N ILE A 90 8.26 16.74 3.96
CA ILE A 90 7.29 17.61 3.30
C ILE A 90 5.89 17.17 3.70
N VAL A 91 5.14 18.06 4.34
CA VAL A 91 3.76 17.78 4.78
C VAL A 91 2.80 18.52 3.88
N PHE A 92 1.87 17.78 3.27
CA PHE A 92 0.74 18.32 2.51
C PHE A 92 -0.54 18.14 3.31
N THR A 93 -1.24 19.22 3.61
CA THR A 93 -2.58 19.19 4.22
C THR A 93 -3.64 19.58 3.19
N GLU A 94 -4.86 19.07 3.32
CA GLU A 94 -6.05 19.57 2.66
C GLU A 94 -7.15 19.78 3.70
N GLY A 95 -7.76 20.97 3.72
CA GLY A 95 -8.87 21.27 4.61
C GLY A 95 -9.71 22.46 4.14
N ILE A 96 -10.81 22.73 4.85
CA ILE A 96 -11.69 23.86 4.58
C ILE A 96 -11.18 25.06 5.38
N SER A 97 -10.80 26.14 4.70
CA SER A 97 -10.54 27.42 5.35
C SER A 97 -11.81 28.29 5.35
N GLY A 98 -12.26 28.70 6.54
CA GLY A 98 -13.36 29.67 6.71
C GLY A 98 -12.95 31.14 6.50
N LYS A 99 -11.67 31.41 6.24
CA LYS A 99 -11.13 32.77 6.00
C LYS A 99 -10.10 32.72 4.87
N ASP A 100 -10.18 33.63 3.90
CA ASP A 100 -9.27 33.77 2.74
C ASP A 100 -7.79 34.05 3.09
N THR A 101 -7.38 33.89 4.36
CA THR A 101 -6.03 34.12 4.84
C THR A 101 -5.57 32.93 5.68
N VAL A 102 -4.83 32.02 5.06
CA VAL A 102 -3.90 31.14 5.77
C VAL A 102 -2.89 32.06 6.44
N ARG A 103 -3.06 32.34 7.73
CA ARG A 103 -2.13 33.20 8.48
C ARG A 103 -1.00 32.34 9.01
N ASN A 104 0.20 32.63 8.50
CA ASN A 104 1.53 32.29 9.02
C ASN A 104 1.61 30.96 9.78
N ILE A 105 1.93 29.93 9.01
CA ILE A 105 2.71 28.80 9.51
C ILE A 105 4.18 29.21 9.33
N GLU A 106 5.03 29.01 10.34
CA GLU A 106 6.49 29.12 10.16
C GLU A 106 6.95 27.98 9.23
N GLY A 107 6.88 28.25 7.92
CA GLY A 107 7.12 27.28 6.84
C GLY A 107 6.58 27.79 5.51
N ASN A 108 7.15 27.33 4.40
CA ASN A 108 6.89 27.89 3.07
C ASN A 108 5.46 27.61 2.58
N ILE A 109 4.51 28.50 2.86
CA ILE A 109 3.12 28.37 2.39
C ILE A 109 3.11 28.45 0.85
N ILE A 110 2.64 27.39 0.20
CA ILE A 110 2.22 27.41 -1.20
C ILE A 110 0.71 27.67 -1.24
N SER A 111 0.31 28.86 -1.68
CA SER A 111 -1.10 29.16 -2.00
C SER A 111 -1.34 28.94 -3.49
N TYR A 112 -2.51 28.42 -3.87
CA TYR A 112 -2.90 28.31 -5.27
C TYR A 112 -4.25 28.97 -5.56
N GLU A 113 -4.31 29.64 -6.70
CA GLU A 113 -5.55 30.07 -7.33
C GLU A 113 -5.74 29.23 -8.59
N ILE A 114 -6.94 28.64 -8.78
CA ILE A 114 -7.32 28.05 -10.05
C ILE A 114 -7.76 29.19 -10.97
N LYS A 115 -6.92 29.55 -11.95
CA LYS A 115 -7.27 30.52 -13.00
C LYS A 115 -7.30 29.82 -14.35
N LYS A 116 -8.46 29.82 -15.01
CA LYS A 116 -8.66 29.20 -16.35
C LYS A 116 -8.29 27.72 -16.43
N GLY A 117 -8.50 26.95 -15.36
CA GLY A 117 -8.24 25.51 -15.34
C GLY A 117 -6.80 25.10 -15.03
N GLU A 118 -5.88 26.06 -14.87
CA GLU A 118 -4.49 25.79 -14.49
C GLU A 118 -4.21 26.28 -13.05
N PRO A 119 -3.64 25.43 -12.18
CA PRO A 119 -3.22 25.84 -10.84
C PRO A 119 -1.96 26.71 -10.94
N ARG A 120 -1.99 27.92 -10.35
CA ARG A 120 -0.81 28.78 -10.19
C ARG A 120 -0.34 28.77 -8.75
N PHE A 121 0.89 28.33 -8.53
CA PHE A 121 1.51 28.20 -7.21
C PHE A 121 2.29 29.48 -6.86
N ARG A 122 2.11 30.01 -5.64
CA ARG A 122 2.96 31.05 -5.07
C ARG A 122 3.64 30.51 -3.83
N VAL A 123 4.96 30.33 -3.91
CA VAL A 123 5.83 29.93 -2.81
C VAL A 123 6.31 31.18 -2.09
N LYS A 124 6.28 31.19 -0.75
CA LYS A 124 7.00 32.18 0.07
C LYS A 124 7.94 31.50 1.06
N GLY A 125 9.24 31.56 0.76
CA GLY A 125 10.38 31.37 1.69
C GLY A 125 11.53 30.54 1.09
N GLU A 126 12.53 30.15 1.89
CA GLU A 126 13.88 29.75 1.42
C GLU A 126 13.94 28.41 0.65
N TYR A 127 12.97 27.50 0.82
CA TYR A 127 13.01 26.17 0.18
C TYR A 127 11.63 25.72 -0.33
N SER A 128 11.47 25.63 -1.65
CA SER A 128 10.28 25.04 -2.26
C SER A 128 10.53 23.58 -2.60
N PRO A 129 9.59 22.65 -2.30
CA PRO A 129 9.63 21.33 -2.92
C PRO A 129 9.62 21.45 -4.45
N PRO A 130 10.06 20.41 -5.17
CA PRO A 130 9.99 20.38 -6.63
C PRO A 130 8.55 20.63 -7.11
N ASP A 131 8.38 21.52 -8.08
CA ASP A 131 7.07 21.84 -8.68
C ASP A 131 6.34 20.59 -9.19
N SER A 132 7.08 19.57 -9.65
CA SER A 132 6.54 18.28 -10.08
C SER A 132 5.86 17.53 -8.94
N LEU A 133 6.51 17.44 -7.77
CA LEU A 133 5.97 16.78 -6.58
C LEU A 133 4.73 17.52 -6.07
N VAL A 134 4.80 18.86 -6.00
CA VAL A 134 3.65 19.69 -5.61
C VAL A 134 2.48 19.44 -6.57
N LYS A 135 2.68 19.56 -7.88
CA LYS A 135 1.61 19.29 -8.87
C LYS A 135 1.02 17.89 -8.72
N PHE A 136 1.88 16.88 -8.56
CA PHE A 136 1.47 15.48 -8.39
C PHE A 136 0.56 15.30 -7.18
N VAL A 137 0.98 15.73 -5.98
CA VAL A 137 0.21 15.56 -4.75
C VAL A 137 -1.14 16.27 -4.83
N PHE A 138 -1.17 17.48 -5.39
CA PHE A 138 -2.41 18.23 -5.58
C PHE A 138 -3.38 17.54 -6.53
N MET A 139 -2.87 16.98 -7.63
CA MET A 139 -3.68 16.17 -8.54
C MET A 139 -4.28 14.95 -7.84
N ARG A 140 -3.52 14.30 -6.93
CA ARG A 140 -4.02 13.17 -6.13
C ARG A 140 -5.15 13.57 -5.18
N PHE A 141 -5.04 14.69 -4.47
CA PHE A 141 -6.14 15.20 -3.66
C PHE A 141 -7.40 15.47 -4.50
N ALA A 142 -7.24 16.11 -5.67
CA ALA A 142 -8.35 16.38 -6.59
C ALA A 142 -9.00 15.09 -7.13
N GLU A 143 -8.19 14.09 -7.47
CA GLU A 143 -8.64 12.76 -7.88
C GLU A 143 -9.40 12.06 -6.76
N LEU A 144 -8.88 12.06 -5.53
CA LEU A 144 -9.53 11.46 -4.36
C LEU A 144 -10.92 12.05 -4.10
N ARG A 145 -11.07 13.38 -4.22
CA ARG A 145 -12.38 14.04 -4.11
C ARG A 145 -13.37 13.54 -5.15
N ARG A 146 -12.93 13.39 -6.40
CA ARG A 146 -13.77 12.86 -7.49
C ARG A 146 -14.19 11.42 -7.22
N ILE A 147 -13.27 10.58 -6.78
CA ILE A 147 -13.54 9.19 -6.41
C ILE A 147 -14.57 9.13 -5.27
N ARG A 148 -14.36 9.88 -4.18
CA ARG A 148 -15.30 9.95 -3.05
C ARG A 148 -16.69 10.44 -3.45
N ALA A 149 -16.77 11.47 -4.29
CA ALA A 149 -18.05 11.96 -4.81
C ALA A 149 -18.80 10.88 -5.61
N ASN A 150 -18.09 10.11 -6.45
CA ASN A 150 -18.67 9.03 -7.24
C ASN A 150 -19.14 7.85 -6.37
N ILE A 151 -18.38 7.49 -5.33
CA ILE A 151 -18.78 6.46 -4.34
C ILE A 151 -20.11 6.84 -3.69
N ILE A 152 -20.23 8.09 -3.21
CA ILE A 152 -21.45 8.61 -2.58
C ILE A 152 -22.60 8.60 -3.59
N ALA A 153 -22.37 9.09 -4.80
CA ALA A 153 -23.39 9.17 -5.85
C ALA A 153 -23.93 7.79 -6.27
N THR A 154 -23.07 6.76 -6.24
CA THR A 154 -23.45 5.37 -6.57
C THR A 154 -24.03 4.60 -5.38
N GLY A 155 -23.97 5.15 -4.16
CA GLY A 155 -24.41 4.48 -2.94
C GLY A 155 -23.51 3.31 -2.51
N ALA A 156 -22.26 3.27 -3.01
CA ALA A 156 -21.33 2.19 -2.70
C ALA A 156 -20.88 2.23 -1.23
N GLN A 157 -20.69 1.05 -0.63
CA GLN A 157 -20.46 0.87 0.82
C GLN A 157 -18.96 0.75 1.18
N TRP A 158 -18.11 1.58 0.56
CA TRP A 158 -16.69 1.64 0.83
C TRP A 158 -16.22 3.10 0.79
N THR A 159 -15.03 3.39 1.29
CA THR A 159 -14.45 4.75 1.24
C THR A 159 -13.06 4.69 0.60
N ALA A 160 -12.74 5.69 -0.21
CA ALA A 160 -11.38 5.90 -0.70
C ALA A 160 -10.61 6.80 0.29
N ASP A 161 -9.31 6.59 0.43
CA ASP A 161 -8.43 7.46 1.23
C ASP A 161 -7.02 7.52 0.62
N LEU A 162 -6.17 8.38 1.18
CA LEU A 162 -4.74 8.46 0.85
C LEU A 162 -4.04 7.18 1.31
N THR A 163 -3.74 6.29 0.37
CA THR A 163 -2.96 5.08 0.61
C THR A 163 -1.60 5.16 -0.07
N ALA A 164 -0.64 4.33 0.36
CA ALA A 164 0.66 4.28 -0.29
C ALA A 164 0.54 4.00 -1.80
N PRO A 165 -0.21 2.97 -2.27
CA PRO A 165 -0.41 2.75 -3.70
C PRO A 165 -1.06 3.93 -4.44
N PHE A 166 -2.02 4.63 -3.81
CA PHE A 166 -2.66 5.79 -4.44
C PHE A 166 -1.69 6.95 -4.68
N MET A 167 -0.68 7.08 -3.82
CA MET A 167 0.31 8.16 -3.86
C MET A 167 1.57 7.81 -4.65
N LEU A 168 1.64 6.63 -5.28
CA LEU A 168 2.66 6.27 -6.26
C LEU A 168 2.35 6.89 -7.63
N ASP A 169 3.35 7.10 -8.49
CA ASP A 169 3.11 7.44 -9.90
C ASP A 169 2.42 6.28 -10.65
N GLU A 170 1.98 6.53 -11.88
CA GLU A 170 1.25 5.54 -12.67
C GLU A 170 2.07 4.28 -12.97
N GLU A 171 3.34 4.43 -13.31
CA GLU A 171 4.23 3.33 -13.67
C GLU A 171 4.45 2.40 -12.46
N ARG A 172 4.72 2.98 -11.28
CA ARG A 172 4.84 2.25 -10.01
C ARG A 172 3.54 1.56 -9.61
N ARG A 173 2.38 2.22 -9.78
CA ARG A 173 1.08 1.59 -9.50
C ARG A 173 0.82 0.36 -10.36
N LEU A 174 1.13 0.44 -11.65
CA LEU A 174 0.95 -0.69 -12.58
C LEU A 174 1.89 -1.85 -12.22
N ARG A 175 3.08 -1.58 -11.69
CA ARG A 175 3.99 -2.64 -11.21
C ARG A 175 3.44 -3.43 -10.04
N LEU A 176 2.57 -2.86 -9.21
CA LEU A 176 1.93 -3.61 -8.12
C LEU A 176 0.97 -4.70 -8.62
N THR A 177 0.60 -4.69 -9.91
CA THR A 177 -0.33 -5.63 -10.54
C THR A 177 0.36 -6.70 -11.38
N GLY A 178 1.32 -7.43 -10.80
CA GLY A 178 2.12 -8.42 -11.54
C GLY A 178 1.47 -9.78 -11.77
N ALA A 179 0.33 -10.08 -11.16
CA ALA A 179 -0.36 -11.35 -11.40
C ALA A 179 -0.87 -11.42 -12.85
N ARG A 180 -0.49 -12.47 -13.55
CA ARG A 180 -0.91 -12.72 -14.93
C ARG A 180 -2.01 -13.76 -14.96
N VAL A 181 -2.91 -13.64 -15.94
CA VAL A 181 -4.01 -14.56 -16.15
C VAL A 181 -3.78 -15.29 -17.47
N HIS A 182 -3.92 -16.61 -17.45
CA HIS A 182 -3.97 -17.42 -18.66
C HIS A 182 -5.11 -18.44 -18.54
N GLU A 183 -5.43 -19.12 -19.64
CA GLU A 183 -6.43 -20.19 -19.61
C GLU A 183 -5.95 -21.30 -18.68
N VAL A 184 -6.65 -21.44 -17.55
CA VAL A 184 -6.39 -22.48 -16.56
C VAL A 184 -6.54 -23.86 -17.22
N ARG A 185 -5.44 -24.61 -17.29
CA ARG A 185 -5.43 -25.97 -17.80
C ARG A 185 -5.86 -26.94 -16.70
N GLY A 186 -7.09 -27.42 -16.75
CA GLY A 186 -7.57 -28.46 -15.84
C GLY A 186 -9.08 -28.47 -15.67
N ARG A 187 -9.62 -29.58 -15.16
CA ARG A 187 -11.01 -29.61 -14.70
C ARG A 187 -11.05 -29.06 -13.28
N PRO A 188 -11.83 -28.00 -13.00
CA PRO A 188 -11.96 -27.51 -11.64
C PRO A 188 -12.55 -28.60 -10.75
N HIS A 189 -12.08 -28.65 -9.50
CA HIS A 189 -12.65 -29.54 -8.52
C HIS A 189 -14.01 -28.99 -8.09
N ILE A 190 -15.03 -29.86 -8.13
CA ILE A 190 -16.36 -29.54 -7.61
C ILE A 190 -16.35 -29.91 -6.13
N LEU A 191 -16.50 -28.91 -5.26
CA LEU A 191 -16.63 -29.15 -3.82
C LEU A 191 -17.96 -29.86 -3.56
N GLU A 192 -17.90 -31.11 -3.12
CA GLU A 192 -19.06 -31.83 -2.61
C GLU A 192 -19.36 -31.40 -1.18
N GLY A 193 -20.60 -31.01 -0.89
CA GLY A 193 -21.03 -30.69 0.47
C GLY A 193 -22.01 -29.52 0.55
N PRO A 194 -22.50 -29.21 1.77
CA PRO A 194 -23.28 -28.01 1.99
C PRO A 194 -22.43 -26.77 1.67
N PRO A 195 -23.05 -25.66 1.22
CA PRO A 195 -22.31 -24.43 0.98
C PRO A 195 -21.57 -24.00 2.26
N PRO A 196 -20.39 -23.36 2.12
CA PRO A 196 -19.65 -22.85 3.26
C PRO A 196 -20.52 -21.87 4.07
N LYS A 197 -20.19 -21.70 5.35
CA LYS A 197 -20.83 -20.70 6.21
C LYS A 197 -20.77 -19.33 5.54
N ALA A 198 -21.82 -18.52 5.73
CA ALA A 198 -21.94 -17.19 5.14
C ALA A 198 -20.81 -16.22 5.55
N SER A 199 -20.09 -16.52 6.63
CA SER A 199 -18.87 -15.80 7.04
C SER A 199 -17.77 -16.78 7.47
N LEU A 200 -16.58 -16.54 6.93
CA LEU A 200 -15.34 -17.23 7.29
C LEU A 200 -14.22 -16.20 7.29
N ASP A 201 -13.49 -16.14 8.40
CA ASP A 201 -12.25 -15.37 8.51
C ASP A 201 -11.19 -16.27 9.14
N TRP A 202 -10.17 -16.66 8.38
CA TRP A 202 -9.07 -17.48 8.89
C TRP A 202 -8.23 -16.76 9.96
N ARG A 203 -8.36 -15.43 10.07
CA ARG A 203 -7.73 -14.67 11.16
C ARG A 203 -8.47 -14.83 12.49
N ASN A 204 -9.70 -15.34 12.46
CA ASN A 204 -10.52 -15.62 13.64
C ASN A 204 -11.43 -16.83 13.40
N LYS A 205 -10.80 -17.97 13.09
CA LYS A 205 -11.52 -19.24 13.00
C LYS A 205 -11.45 -19.94 14.35
N ASP A 206 -12.62 -20.07 14.98
CA ASP A 206 -12.79 -20.73 16.28
C ASP A 206 -11.91 -20.11 17.39
N GLY A 207 -11.72 -18.79 17.36
CA GLY A 207 -10.88 -18.05 18.31
C GLY A 207 -9.38 -18.05 17.99
N HIS A 208 -8.98 -18.62 16.86
CA HIS A 208 -7.59 -18.72 16.43
C HIS A 208 -7.31 -17.96 15.13
N ASN A 209 -6.11 -17.38 15.04
CA ASN A 209 -5.59 -16.75 13.83
C ASN A 209 -4.63 -17.70 13.11
N TRP A 210 -4.98 -18.08 11.89
CA TRP A 210 -4.27 -19.02 11.04
C TRP A 210 -3.51 -18.34 9.90
N VAL A 211 -3.34 -17.02 9.96
CA VAL A 211 -2.69 -16.21 8.93
C VAL A 211 -1.46 -15.51 9.52
N THR A 212 -0.37 -15.55 8.78
CA THR A 212 0.89 -14.84 9.10
C THR A 212 0.71 -13.31 8.99
N PRO A 213 1.62 -12.50 9.56
CA PRO A 213 1.59 -11.06 9.41
C PRO A 213 1.54 -10.59 7.95
N ILE A 214 0.97 -9.40 7.74
CA ILE A 214 0.92 -8.78 6.41
C ILE A 214 2.34 -8.51 5.90
N ARG A 215 2.59 -8.82 4.63
CA ARG A 215 3.84 -8.58 3.92
C ARG A 215 3.68 -7.48 2.87
N ASP A 216 4.79 -6.85 2.46
CA ASP A 216 4.82 -5.80 1.45
C ASP A 216 5.72 -6.22 0.27
N GLN A 217 5.12 -6.39 -0.91
CA GLN A 217 5.86 -6.75 -2.13
C GLN A 217 6.76 -5.61 -2.65
N GLY A 218 6.59 -4.38 -2.15
CA GLY A 218 7.30 -3.19 -2.62
C GLY A 218 7.06 -2.90 -4.11
N ASP A 219 8.04 -2.34 -4.80
CA ASP A 219 7.94 -1.90 -6.21
C ASP A 219 8.13 -3.05 -7.23
N CYS A 220 7.97 -4.31 -6.81
CA CYS A 220 8.12 -5.51 -7.63
C CYS A 220 6.76 -6.16 -7.91
N GLY A 221 6.51 -6.59 -9.15
CA GLY A 221 5.29 -7.29 -9.58
C GLY A 221 5.22 -8.76 -9.13
N SER A 222 5.56 -9.05 -7.89
CA SER A 222 5.69 -10.40 -7.32
C SER A 222 4.45 -10.88 -6.57
N CYS A 223 3.31 -10.18 -6.65
CA CYS A 223 2.09 -10.55 -5.91
C CYS A 223 1.61 -12.00 -6.15
N TRP A 224 1.92 -12.55 -7.33
CA TRP A 224 1.68 -13.96 -7.67
C TRP A 224 2.43 -14.93 -6.73
N ALA A 225 3.67 -14.62 -6.34
CA ALA A 225 4.45 -15.42 -5.41
C ALA A 225 3.96 -15.22 -3.96
N PHE A 226 3.76 -13.97 -3.53
CA PHE A 226 3.23 -13.65 -2.19
C PHE A 226 1.89 -14.33 -1.91
N SER A 227 0.99 -14.34 -2.90
CA SER A 227 -0.32 -14.98 -2.77
C SER A 227 -0.21 -16.47 -2.44
N VAL A 228 0.73 -17.17 -3.08
CA VAL A 228 0.87 -18.62 -2.97
C VAL A 228 1.66 -18.98 -1.70
N VAL A 229 2.74 -18.25 -1.40
CA VAL A 229 3.53 -18.44 -0.18
C VAL A 229 2.68 -18.17 1.07
N GLY A 230 1.94 -17.06 1.15
CA GLY A 230 1.05 -16.78 2.29
C GLY A 230 -0.07 -17.82 2.44
N THR A 231 -0.51 -18.42 1.33
CA THR A 231 -1.45 -19.56 1.36
C THR A 231 -0.78 -20.80 1.94
N GLU A 232 0.44 -21.14 1.52
CA GLU A 232 1.21 -22.27 2.07
C GLU A 232 1.45 -22.10 3.57
N GLU A 233 1.85 -20.90 4.03
CA GLU A 233 2.03 -20.63 5.46
C GLU A 233 0.76 -20.90 6.25
N SER A 234 -0.37 -20.41 5.76
CA SER A 234 -1.68 -20.65 6.39
C SER A 234 -2.01 -22.15 6.43
N GLN A 235 -1.74 -22.88 5.34
CA GLN A 235 -1.95 -24.34 5.29
C GLN A 235 -1.04 -25.10 6.26
N ILE A 236 0.21 -24.67 6.44
CA ILE A 236 1.13 -25.25 7.43
C ILE A 236 0.60 -25.03 8.84
N LEU A 237 0.14 -23.82 9.17
CA LEU A 237 -0.44 -23.53 10.48
C LEU A 237 -1.66 -24.42 10.75
N ILE A 238 -2.57 -24.51 9.79
CA ILE A 238 -3.80 -25.33 9.88
C ILE A 238 -3.47 -26.82 10.00
N GLY A 239 -2.64 -27.34 9.09
CA GLY A 239 -2.30 -28.77 9.02
C GLY A 239 -1.53 -29.26 10.24
N LEU A 240 -0.68 -28.41 10.82
CA LEU A 240 0.00 -28.71 12.08
C LEU A 240 -0.85 -28.46 13.32
N ASN A 241 -2.02 -27.80 13.17
CA ASN A 241 -2.84 -27.32 14.26
C ASN A 241 -2.04 -26.43 15.24
N LYS A 242 -1.23 -25.51 14.71
CA LYS A 242 -0.30 -24.66 15.49
C LYS A 242 -0.44 -23.16 15.14
N PRO A 243 -1.58 -22.53 15.44
CA PRO A 243 -1.79 -21.11 15.14
C PRO A 243 -0.81 -20.18 15.88
N GLY A 244 -0.24 -20.64 17.01
CA GLY A 244 0.80 -19.91 17.76
C GLY A 244 2.13 -19.75 17.02
N MET A 245 2.37 -20.50 15.94
CA MET A 245 3.58 -20.36 15.11
C MET A 245 3.50 -19.21 14.09
N ARG A 246 2.35 -18.53 13.96
CA ARG A 246 2.13 -17.53 12.90
C ARG A 246 3.12 -16.36 12.91
N THR A 247 3.79 -16.08 14.03
CA THR A 247 4.78 -14.99 14.15
C THR A 247 6.21 -15.45 13.90
N THR A 248 6.42 -16.75 13.73
CA THR A 248 7.75 -17.37 13.52
C THR A 248 7.83 -18.16 12.23
N LEU A 249 6.68 -18.53 11.65
CA LEU A 249 6.61 -19.08 10.30
C LEU A 249 6.65 -17.90 9.32
N ASP A 250 7.73 -17.85 8.56
CA ASP A 250 8.01 -16.80 7.58
C ASP A 250 8.77 -17.46 6.41
N LEU A 251 8.07 -17.75 5.32
CA LEU A 251 8.57 -18.43 4.13
C LEU A 251 9.08 -17.43 3.10
N SER A 252 10.10 -17.82 2.33
CA SER A 252 10.75 -16.93 1.38
C SER A 252 9.93 -16.74 0.10
N GLU A 253 9.38 -15.54 -0.09
CA GLU A 253 8.83 -15.15 -1.38
C GLU A 253 9.93 -14.97 -2.43
N GLN A 254 11.11 -14.49 -2.02
CA GLN A 254 12.25 -14.27 -2.92
C GLN A 254 12.70 -15.55 -3.62
N PHE A 255 12.70 -16.67 -2.90
CA PHE A 255 13.09 -17.95 -3.48
C PHE A 255 12.15 -18.34 -4.63
N VAL A 256 10.84 -18.12 -4.49
CA VAL A 256 9.88 -18.36 -5.58
C VAL A 256 10.12 -17.36 -6.72
N VAL A 257 10.29 -16.07 -6.39
CA VAL A 257 10.52 -15.00 -7.39
C VAL A 257 11.79 -15.22 -8.22
N SER A 258 12.86 -15.73 -7.61
CA SER A 258 14.18 -15.89 -8.24
C SER A 258 14.44 -17.26 -8.88
N CYS A 259 13.85 -18.32 -8.33
CA CYS A 259 14.18 -19.70 -8.71
C CYS A 259 13.10 -20.40 -9.55
N GLU A 260 11.86 -19.92 -9.52
CA GLU A 260 10.82 -20.40 -10.42
C GLU A 260 11.08 -19.82 -11.83
N SER A 261 11.21 -20.70 -12.83
CA SER A 261 11.70 -20.33 -14.17
C SER A 261 10.61 -20.09 -15.22
N ASP A 262 9.37 -20.49 -14.95
CA ASP A 262 8.25 -20.37 -15.89
C ASP A 262 7.45 -19.06 -15.71
N CYS A 263 7.77 -18.28 -14.68
CA CYS A 263 7.32 -16.90 -14.45
C CYS A 263 8.39 -15.87 -14.83
N TYR A 264 8.10 -14.59 -14.58
CA TYR A 264 8.95 -13.47 -14.98
C TYR A 264 9.37 -12.62 -13.77
N ALA A 265 9.57 -13.23 -12.60
CA ALA A 265 9.98 -12.54 -11.38
C ALA A 265 9.13 -11.27 -11.10
N CYS A 266 9.78 -10.10 -11.03
CA CYS A 266 9.11 -8.81 -10.83
C CYS A 266 8.33 -8.27 -12.04
N CYS A 267 8.49 -8.86 -13.23
CA CYS A 267 7.64 -8.61 -14.39
C CYS A 267 6.30 -9.34 -14.33
N GLY A 268 6.07 -10.14 -13.28
CA GLY A 268 4.84 -10.86 -13.06
C GLY A 268 4.96 -12.36 -13.27
N GLY A 269 3.88 -13.05 -12.94
CA GLY A 269 3.86 -14.50 -12.93
C GLY A 269 2.47 -15.05 -12.69
N TYR A 270 2.38 -16.37 -12.60
CA TYR A 270 1.12 -17.10 -12.54
C TYR A 270 1.05 -17.90 -11.23
N THR A 271 -0.09 -17.82 -10.54
CA THR A 271 -0.25 -18.45 -9.22
C THR A 271 -0.26 -19.96 -9.27
N ASP A 272 -0.70 -20.56 -10.38
CA ASP A 272 -0.64 -22.00 -10.60
C ASP A 272 0.78 -22.52 -10.80
N LEU A 273 1.59 -21.85 -11.62
CA LEU A 273 2.99 -22.22 -11.80
C LEU A 273 3.78 -22.07 -10.49
N ALA A 274 3.53 -20.99 -9.73
CA ALA A 274 4.06 -20.86 -8.37
C ALA A 274 3.58 -21.99 -7.44
N SER A 275 2.32 -22.40 -7.53
CA SER A 275 1.79 -23.51 -6.73
C SER A 275 2.42 -24.85 -7.12
N ASP A 276 2.64 -25.10 -8.42
CA ASP A 276 3.38 -26.27 -8.91
C ASP A 276 4.82 -26.25 -8.40
N TYR A 277 5.46 -25.09 -8.41
CA TYR A 277 6.80 -24.94 -7.87
C TYR A 277 6.85 -25.21 -6.36
N LEU A 278 5.91 -24.68 -5.56
CA LEU A 278 5.85 -24.98 -4.13
C LEU A 278 5.52 -26.46 -3.84
N ARG A 279 4.81 -27.15 -4.74
CA ARG A 279 4.59 -28.59 -4.64
C ARG A 279 5.87 -29.38 -4.93
N ASP A 280 6.55 -29.06 -6.02
CA ASP A 280 7.63 -29.88 -6.56
C ASP A 280 8.97 -29.52 -5.90
N ALA A 281 9.27 -28.23 -5.77
CA ALA A 281 10.50 -27.70 -5.18
C ALA A 281 10.30 -27.20 -3.75
N GLY A 282 9.22 -26.46 -3.47
CA GLY A 282 8.97 -25.79 -2.18
C GLY A 282 9.68 -24.44 -2.03
N THR A 283 9.62 -23.86 -0.84
CA THR A 283 10.38 -22.66 -0.48
C THR A 283 10.99 -22.77 0.93
N PRO A 284 12.24 -22.32 1.16
CA PRO A 284 12.83 -22.23 2.50
C PRO A 284 12.19 -21.07 3.30
N ASP A 285 12.62 -20.90 4.54
CA ASP A 285 12.21 -19.72 5.33
C ASP A 285 12.90 -18.44 4.85
N GLU A 286 12.29 -17.29 5.13
CA GLU A 286 12.68 -15.96 4.68
C GLU A 286 14.14 -15.61 5.02
N ALA A 287 14.64 -16.06 6.18
CA ALA A 287 16.03 -15.81 6.56
C ALA A 287 17.06 -16.55 5.66
N CYS A 288 16.63 -17.55 4.88
CA CYS A 288 17.49 -18.21 3.89
C CYS A 288 17.68 -17.35 2.64
N PHE A 289 16.62 -16.68 2.21
CA PHE A 289 16.65 -15.84 1.03
C PHE A 289 15.71 -14.65 1.23
N PRO A 290 16.20 -13.58 1.89
CA PRO A 290 15.37 -12.43 2.24
C PRO A 290 14.82 -11.72 1.00
N TYR A 291 13.60 -11.22 1.11
CA TYR A 291 12.91 -10.51 0.06
C TYR A 291 13.58 -9.19 -0.30
N TYR A 292 13.73 -9.00 -1.61
CA TYR A 292 14.38 -7.83 -2.19
C TYR A 292 13.51 -7.22 -3.30
N SER A 293 12.89 -6.09 -2.98
CA SER A 293 11.85 -5.46 -3.80
C SER A 293 12.36 -4.56 -4.92
N SER A 294 13.65 -4.61 -5.29
CA SER A 294 14.23 -3.66 -6.27
C SER A 294 14.19 -4.12 -7.73
N GLY A 295 13.57 -5.27 -8.04
CA GLY A 295 13.50 -5.75 -9.42
C GLY A 295 12.58 -4.85 -10.25
N TYR A 296 13.15 -3.96 -11.05
CA TYR A 296 12.40 -3.25 -12.08
C TYR A 296 12.20 -4.17 -13.29
N CYS A 297 11.00 -4.15 -13.88
CA CYS A 297 10.71 -4.87 -15.10
C CYS A 297 11.02 -4.00 -16.32
N ASP A 298 12.12 -4.28 -17.03
CA ASP A 298 12.40 -3.70 -18.35
C ASP A 298 12.23 -4.77 -19.44
N ASN A 299 11.17 -4.71 -20.23
CA ASN A 299 10.96 -5.62 -21.38
C ASN A 299 11.07 -7.13 -21.07
N HIS A 300 10.55 -7.60 -19.92
CA HIS A 300 10.69 -8.97 -19.41
C HIS A 300 12.13 -9.38 -19.03
N ASP A 301 13.06 -8.43 -18.93
CA ASP A 301 14.37 -8.70 -18.36
C ASP A 301 14.24 -8.93 -16.85
N VAL A 302 14.56 -10.16 -16.43
CA VAL A 302 14.57 -10.59 -15.03
C VAL A 302 15.94 -10.41 -14.38
N SER A 303 16.94 -9.89 -15.10
CA SER A 303 18.31 -9.70 -14.63
C SER A 303 18.44 -8.79 -13.41
N HIS A 304 17.43 -7.94 -13.17
CA HIS A 304 17.34 -7.07 -12.00
C HIS A 304 16.84 -7.76 -10.72
N THR A 305 16.46 -9.04 -10.81
CA THR A 305 16.08 -9.86 -9.66
C THR A 305 17.32 -10.54 -9.10
N LEU A 306 17.38 -10.75 -7.78
CA LEU A 306 18.47 -11.51 -7.16
C LEU A 306 18.60 -12.90 -7.84
N PRO A 307 19.80 -13.31 -8.28
CA PRO A 307 20.01 -14.63 -8.82
C PRO A 307 19.60 -15.72 -7.82
N CYS A 308 18.96 -16.78 -8.29
CA CYS A 308 18.56 -17.90 -7.42
C CYS A 308 19.75 -18.46 -6.61
N ASN A 309 20.97 -18.40 -7.12
CA ASN A 309 22.18 -18.91 -6.46
C ASN A 309 22.62 -18.10 -5.22
N ASP A 310 22.04 -16.92 -5.00
CA ASP A 310 22.37 -16.08 -3.84
C ASP A 310 21.64 -16.53 -2.55
N ARG A 311 20.74 -17.51 -2.67
CA ARG A 311 20.10 -18.18 -1.54
C ARG A 311 21.11 -18.85 -0.60
N CYS A 312 20.70 -19.06 0.65
CA CYS A 312 21.51 -19.80 1.62
C CYS A 312 21.92 -21.21 1.12
N SER A 313 23.09 -21.68 1.54
CA SER A 313 23.65 -22.96 1.06
C SER A 313 22.88 -24.19 1.56
N ASP A 314 22.20 -24.10 2.69
CA ASP A 314 21.42 -25.17 3.32
C ASP A 314 19.91 -25.10 3.01
N TRP A 315 19.51 -24.31 2.02
CA TRP A 315 18.11 -24.05 1.64
C TRP A 315 17.27 -25.32 1.57
N ALA A 316 17.81 -26.40 0.97
CA ALA A 316 17.08 -27.65 0.75
C ALA A 316 16.62 -28.33 2.05
N ASN A 317 17.34 -28.12 3.16
CA ASN A 317 16.98 -28.66 4.48
C ASN A 317 15.90 -27.81 5.19
N ARG A 318 15.73 -26.56 4.75
CA ARG A 318 14.81 -25.57 5.34
C ARG A 318 13.48 -25.53 4.60
N THR A 319 13.46 -26.02 3.38
CA THR A 319 12.33 -26.05 2.46
C THR A 319 11.07 -26.68 3.05
N LYS A 320 9.95 -25.98 2.90
CA LYS A 320 8.58 -26.48 3.07
C LYS A 320 7.93 -26.64 1.70
N LYS A 321 7.03 -27.61 1.59
CA LYS A 321 6.31 -27.94 0.37
C LYS A 321 4.83 -28.09 0.66
N ILE A 322 4.01 -27.77 -0.32
CA ILE A 322 2.61 -28.19 -0.34
C ILE A 322 2.48 -29.59 -0.94
N CYS A 323 1.51 -30.38 -0.47
CA CYS A 323 1.29 -31.73 -1.01
C CYS A 323 0.59 -31.70 -2.37
N SER A 324 -0.37 -30.78 -2.54
CA SER A 324 -1.18 -30.63 -3.73
C SER A 324 -1.93 -29.31 -3.69
N TRP A 325 -2.38 -28.84 -4.85
CA TRP A 325 -3.29 -27.71 -4.97
C TRP A 325 -4.29 -27.99 -6.08
N THR A 326 -5.42 -27.29 -6.08
CA THR A 326 -6.43 -27.40 -7.15
C THR A 326 -7.17 -26.08 -7.31
N TRP A 327 -7.70 -25.87 -8.50
CA TRP A 327 -8.73 -24.87 -8.74
C TRP A 327 -10.08 -25.35 -8.22
N VAL A 328 -10.83 -24.45 -7.62
CA VAL A 328 -12.24 -24.63 -7.26
C VAL A 328 -13.03 -23.58 -8.02
N ASN A 329 -14.07 -24.02 -8.73
CA ASN A 329 -14.98 -23.10 -9.40
C ASN A 329 -16.14 -22.75 -8.46
N GLU A 330 -16.71 -21.55 -8.62
CA GLU A 330 -17.90 -21.10 -7.90
C GLU A 330 -19.12 -21.91 -8.34
N GLY A 331 -19.27 -23.15 -7.87
CA GLY A 331 -20.54 -23.86 -7.69
C GLY A 331 -21.64 -23.70 -8.76
N GLN A 332 -21.30 -23.49 -10.04
CA GLN A 332 -22.32 -23.47 -11.08
C GLN A 332 -22.80 -24.90 -11.25
N SER A 333 -24.06 -25.13 -10.85
CA SER A 333 -24.79 -26.36 -11.14
C SER A 333 -24.68 -26.64 -12.64
N VAL A 334 -23.85 -27.61 -13.00
CA VAL A 334 -23.81 -28.12 -14.37
C VAL A 334 -25.17 -28.78 -14.60
N SER A 335 -26.06 -28.09 -15.32
CA SER A 335 -27.26 -28.73 -15.82
C SER A 335 -26.81 -29.84 -16.76
N GLN A 336 -27.03 -31.09 -16.34
CA GLN A 336 -26.85 -32.24 -17.21
C GLN A 336 -27.86 -32.11 -18.36
N THR A 337 -27.36 -31.91 -19.58
CA THR A 337 -28.10 -32.17 -20.82
C THR A 337 -27.58 -33.45 -21.45
#